data_AF-A0A7V6YEN2-F1
#
_entry.id   AF-A0A7V6YEN2-F1
#
_cell.length_a   1.000
_cell.length_b   1.000
_cell.length_c   1.000
_cell.angle_alpha   90.00
_cell.angle_beta   90.00
_cell.angle_gamma   90.00
#
_symmetry.space_group_name_H-M   'P 1'
#
loop_
_entity.id
_entity.type
_entity.pdbx_description
1 polymer ?
#
loop_
_entity_poly.entity_id
_entity_poly.type
_entity_poly.pdbx_seq_one_letter_code
_entity_poly.pdbx_strand_id
1 'polypeptide(L)' 'VARVRLTNSIEVTAYIPGIGHNLQEHSVVLIRGGRVKDLPGVRYHIIRGTLDAAGVQNRLQGRSKYGAKRPKK' A
#
# COMPACT_ATOMS: atom_id res chain seq x y z
N VAL A 1 0.42 7.45 5.60
CA VAL A 1 -0.13 7.90 4.28
C VAL A 1 1.05 8.28 3.39
N ALA A 2 0.89 8.25 2.07
CA ALA A 2 1.91 8.67 1.12
C ALA A 2 1.31 9.55 0.03
N ARG A 3 2.06 10.55 -0.43
CA ARG A 3 1.70 11.32 -1.61
C ARG A 3 2.34 10.65 -2.82
N VAL A 4 1.55 10.34 -3.82
CA VAL A 4 1.98 9.56 -4.98
C VAL A 4 1.63 10.34 -6.23
N ARG A 5 2.60 10.46 -7.13
CA ARG A 5 2.37 10.98 -8.48
C ARG A 5 2.01 9.81 -9.38
N LEU A 6 0.81 9.86 -9.95
CA LEU A 6 0.35 8.87 -10.92
C LEU A 6 1.04 9.08 -12.27
N THR A 7 0.98 8.05 -13.13
CA THR A 7 1.52 8.12 -14.49
C THR A 7 0.84 9.18 -15.35
N ASN A 8 -0.41 9.55 -15.04
CA ASN A 8 -1.13 10.66 -15.66
C ASN A 8 -0.77 12.04 -15.08
N SER A 9 0.35 12.15 -14.34
CA SER A 9 0.85 13.37 -13.68
C SER A 9 -0.04 13.98 -12.59
N ILE A 10 -1.11 13.31 -12.18
CA ILE A 10 -1.94 13.76 -11.06
C ILE A 10 -1.31 13.31 -9.73
N GLU A 11 -1.19 14.23 -8.78
CA GLU A 11 -0.78 13.90 -7.42
C GLU A 11 -1.98 13.49 -6.58
N VAL A 12 -1.89 12.32 -5.94
CA VAL A 12 -2.93 11.77 -5.08
C VAL A 12 -2.37 11.37 -3.72
N THR A 13 -3.17 11.52 -2.68
CA THR A 13 -2.84 10.99 -1.35
C THR A 13 -3.41 9.59 -1.22
N ALA A 14 -2.52 8.62 -0.95
CA ALA A 14 -2.86 7.22 -0.77
C ALA A 14 -2.59 6.74 0.66
N TYR A 15 -3.43 5.83 1.13
CA TYR A 15 -3.26 5.14 2.40
C TYR A 15 -2.34 3.94 2.25
N ILE A 16 -1.43 3.76 3.20
CA ILE A 16 -0.58 2.57 3.29
C ILE A 16 -1.24 1.61 4.29
N PRO A 17 -1.73 0.44 3.85
CA PRO A 17 -2.36 -0.51 4.75
C PRO A 17 -1.33 -1.38 5.47
N GLY A 18 -1.65 -1.74 6.72
CA GLY A 18 -0.88 -2.68 7.53
C GLY A 18 0.01 -2.00 8.58
N ILE A 19 0.73 -2.82 9.35
CA ILE A 19 1.68 -2.36 10.36
C ILE A 19 3.06 -2.29 9.69
N GLY A 20 3.67 -1.11 9.71
CA GLY A 20 4.99 -0.88 9.10
C GLY A 20 4.97 -0.87 7.56
N HIS A 21 5.93 -0.14 6.99
CA HIS A 21 6.20 -0.11 5.55
C HIS A 21 7.67 0.19 5.29
N ASN A 22 8.16 -0.22 4.12
CA ASN A 22 9.54 -0.04 3.68
C ASN A 22 9.64 0.93 2.49
N LEU A 23 8.64 1.79 2.30
CA LEU A 23 8.62 2.72 1.16
C LEU A 23 9.52 3.92 1.47
N GLN A 24 10.32 4.29 0.48
CA GLN A 24 11.17 5.47 0.51
C GLN A 24 10.69 6.48 -0.53
N GLU A 25 11.30 7.66 -0.57
CA GLU A 25 11.11 8.60 -1.66
C GLU A 25 11.48 7.93 -3.00
N HIS A 26 10.77 8.29 -4.07
CA HIS A 26 10.92 7.72 -5.43
C HIS A 26 10.60 6.23 -5.60
N SER A 27 10.12 5.54 -4.56
CA SER A 27 9.64 4.15 -4.71
C SER A 27 8.42 4.07 -5.64
N VAL A 28 8.39 3.09 -6.54
CA VAL A 28 7.28 2.87 -7.46
C VAL A 28 6.24 1.99 -6.78
N VAL A 29 4.99 2.46 -6.74
CA VAL A 29 3.90 1.79 -6.05
C VAL A 29 2.67 1.61 -6.93
N LEU A 30 1.92 0.54 -6.68
CA LEU A 30 0.63 0.31 -7.33
C LEU A 30 -0.49 0.75 -6.40
N ILE A 31 -1.46 1.50 -6.93
CA ILE A 31 -2.59 2.04 -6.17
C ILE A 31 -3.89 1.36 -6.62
N ARG A 32 -4.81 1.16 -5.69
CA ARG A 32 -6.22 0.85 -5.95
C ARG A 32 -7.16 1.88 -5.35
N GLY A 33 -8.38 1.95 -5.88
CA GLY A 33 -9.47 2.72 -5.29
C GLY A 33 -9.88 2.16 -3.92
N GLY A 34 -10.22 3.06 -3.00
CA GLY A 34 -10.74 2.72 -1.68
C GLY A 34 -10.76 3.94 -0.77
N ARG A 35 -11.93 4.32 -0.26
CA ARG A 35 -12.03 5.44 0.67
C ARG A 35 -11.68 4.96 2.08
N VAL A 36 -10.71 5.59 2.71
CA VAL A 36 -10.52 5.50 4.16
C VAL A 36 -11.50 6.47 4.80
N LYS A 37 -12.43 5.96 5.61
CA LYS A 37 -13.46 6.79 6.24
C LYS A 37 -12.87 7.79 7.24
N ASP A 38 -11.76 7.42 7.86
CA ASP A 38 -11.14 8.18 8.95
C ASP A 38 -10.34 9.40 8.44
N LEU A 39 -9.94 9.41 7.18
CA LEU A 39 -9.05 10.43 6.62
C LEU A 39 -9.72 11.19 5.48
N PRO A 40 -9.95 12.51 5.62
CA PRO A 40 -10.50 13.31 4.53
C PRO A 40 -9.50 13.39 3.37
N GLY A 41 -10.02 13.31 2.14
CA GLY A 41 -9.21 13.38 0.92
C GLY A 41 -8.46 12.09 0.54
N VAL A 42 -8.43 11.07 1.40
CA VAL A 42 -7.74 9.79 1.11
C VAL A 42 -8.71 8.79 0.49
N ARG A 43 -8.70 8.73 -0.85
CA ARG A 43 -9.60 7.88 -1.66
C ARG A 43 -8.91 6.67 -2.30
N TYR A 44 -7.64 6.47 -1.96
CA TYR A 44 -6.78 5.49 -2.59
C TYR A 44 -5.99 4.69 -1.55
N HIS A 45 -5.71 3.43 -1.85
CA HIS A 45 -4.86 2.55 -1.05
C HIS A 45 -3.70 2.05 -1.90
N ILE A 46 -2.51 1.99 -1.32
CA ILE A 46 -1.37 1.29 -1.91
C ILE A 46 -1.58 -0.22 -1.76
N ILE A 47 -1.39 -0.97 -2.85
CA ILE A 47 -1.37 -2.43 -2.83
C ILE A 47 -0.03 -2.88 -2.27
N ARG A 48 -0.07 -3.83 -1.33
CA ARG A 48 1.13 -4.42 -0.71
C ARG A 48 1.50 -5.72 -1.43
N GLY A 49 2.79 -6.02 -1.50
CA GLY A 49 3.32 -7.22 -2.15
C GLY A 49 3.48 -7.09 -3.67
N THR A 50 3.46 -5.86 -4.19
CA THR A 50 3.60 -5.54 -5.62
C THR A 50 4.53 -4.35 -5.80
N LEU A 51 5.36 -4.36 -6.84
CA LEU A 51 6.42 -3.35 -7.06
C LEU A 51 7.29 -3.21 -5.80
N ASP A 52 7.67 -1.99 -5.42
CA ASP A 52 8.57 -1.73 -4.29
C ASP A 52 7.85 -1.83 -2.92
N ALA A 53 6.52 -1.95 -2.92
CA ALA A 53 5.74 -2.07 -1.70
C ALA A 53 5.83 -3.49 -1.10
N ALA A 54 6.81 -3.71 -0.22
CA ALA A 54 6.97 -4.98 0.49
C ALA A 54 5.73 -5.37 1.32
N GLY A 55 5.44 -6.67 1.40
CA GLY A 55 4.38 -7.21 2.23
C GLY A 55 4.60 -6.97 3.73
N VAL A 56 3.53 -7.06 4.52
CA VAL A 56 3.62 -6.93 5.99
C VAL A 56 4.28 -8.17 6.58
N GLN A 57 5.31 -7.99 7.41
CA GLN A 57 6.03 -9.07 8.08
C GLN A 57 5.14 -9.79 9.11
N ASN A 58 5.40 -11.09 9.34
CA ASN A 58 4.74 -11.93 10.35
C ASN A 58 3.20 -11.95 10.29
N ARG A 59 2.61 -11.60 9.14
CA ARG A 59 1.15 -11.63 8.95
C ARG A 59 0.68 -13.05 8.65
N LEU A 60 0.00 -13.68 9.60
CA LEU A 60 -0.55 -15.04 9.43
C LEU A 60 -1.97 -15.06 8.83
N GLN A 61 -2.79 -14.05 9.13
CA GLN A 61 -4.18 -13.93 8.68
C GLN A 61 -4.41 -12.73 7.74
N GLY A 62 -5.34 -12.87 6.78
CA GLY A 62 -5.64 -11.81 5.80
C GLY A 62 -4.48 -11.51 4.84
N ARG A 63 -3.61 -12.50 4.63
CA ARG A 63 -2.33 -12.40 3.88
C ARG A 63 -2.47 -11.78 2.50
N SER A 64 -3.51 -12.17 1.76
CA SER A 64 -3.78 -11.69 0.40
C SER A 64 -3.96 -10.17 0.33
N LYS A 65 -4.50 -9.53 1.38
CA LYS A 65 -4.72 -8.09 1.41
C LYS A 65 -3.44 -7.29 1.69
N TYR A 66 -2.46 -7.89 2.38
CA TYR A 66 -1.25 -7.22 2.85
C TYR A 66 0.04 -7.74 2.19
N GLY A 67 -0.08 -8.51 1.10
CA GLY A 67 1.07 -8.99 0.34
C GLY A 67 1.98 -9.98 1.07
N ALA A 68 1.47 -10.66 2.11
CA ALA A 68 2.25 -11.64 2.87
C ALA A 68 2.17 -13.01 2.20
N LYS A 69 3.33 -13.65 1.95
CA LYS A 69 3.37 -15.00 1.37
C LYS A 69 2.93 -16.06 2.40
N ARG A 70 2.44 -17.21 1.91
CA ARG A 70 2.20 -18.36 2.79
C ARG A 70 3.56 -18.86 3.30
N PRO A 71 3.77 -18.97 4.62
CA PRO A 71 5.00 -19.55 5.15
C PRO A 71 5.09 -21.00 4.69
N LYS A 72 6.26 -21.38 4.19
CA LYS A 72 6.59 -22.78 3.94
C LYS A 72 6.90 -23.38 5.31
N LYS A 73 5.98 -24.19 5.83
CA LYS A 73 6.29 -25.15 6.89
C LYS A 73 7.00 -26.33 6.24
#